data_AF-A0A9W4NRR0-F1
#
_entry.id   AF-A0A9W4NRR0-F1
#
_cell.length_a   1.000
_cell.length_b   1.000
_cell.length_c   1.000
_cell.angle_alpha   90.00
_cell.angle_beta   90.00
_cell.angle_gamma   90.00
#
_symmetry.space_group_name_H-M   'P 1'
#
loop_
_entity.id
_entity.type
_entity.pdbx_description
1 polymer ?
#
loop_
_entity_poly.entity_id
_entity_poly.type
_entity_poly.pdbx_seq_one_letter_code
_entity_poly.pdbx_strand_id
1 'polypeptide(L)'
;MLLHISGLLGCPDSTFLHRLSAYCIYIHPFLPIMSPSLTTGCYDHPVPVRIQGEVEDLDPRSLPHWPRSSLTLALSAILSLIPIAQDPNSSLESSIRSRRLHANLCAKAALGQVENEIDTISIPTTADPYTIGEEGQFNTPVQLHPVLALVLLSVYEYCQRGSLPRMRSRANQAITTAMDLSLHQLGADSTEAQRRAWWNASPIICLGDSRISTPLPTFQNAAVQPWALLLESEKAILSVSETFDECLVNPPTDSAACDRSKKIAHLDSHITSIIKQLDLLKKPKYNGAIESSAAQGMWRVATVARIRLHRSRAFMDIPLFLDKYCDLAAIQERMEATSAFDPRRTPHLDSVFPFTEQDSSLVCLKSAQVIARTLENIPIANPHLHPFVAADRKPNGVTGKAPYMLPFFMCAAMQGFYVLLMLHYRLRAALESKHLPMYYYLLHSPQIDSESQDAERLLRELRQGMESIIGAVKLAHMFEGVGSMSQEICVAHQSTLIED
;
A
#
# COMPACT_ATOMS: atom_id res chain seq x y z
N MET A 1 5.77 30.14 0.00
CA MET A 1 5.48 28.86 -0.66
C MET A 1 6.70 28.00 -0.45
N LEU A 2 6.57 26.87 0.24
CA LEU A 2 7.68 25.98 0.53
C LEU A 2 7.48 24.70 -0.30
N LEU A 3 8.24 24.53 -1.38
CA LEU A 3 8.36 23.22 -2.01
C LEU A 3 9.26 22.34 -1.14
N HIS A 4 8.91 21.06 -0.99
CA HIS A 4 9.79 20.06 -0.40
C HIS A 4 10.93 19.76 -1.37
N ILE A 5 11.99 20.58 -1.30
CA ILE A 5 13.24 20.33 -2.00
C ILE A 5 14.26 19.93 -0.93
N SER A 6 14.55 18.64 -0.83
CA SER A 6 15.61 18.15 0.06
C SER A 6 16.97 18.67 -0.43
N GLY A 7 17.66 19.43 0.42
CA GLY A 7 19.08 19.83 0.25
C GLY A 7 19.31 21.25 -0.29
N LEU A 8 19.62 22.19 0.59
CA LEU A 8 20.21 23.49 0.25
C LEU A 8 21.25 23.89 1.30
N LEU A 9 22.40 23.21 1.28
CA LEU A 9 23.66 23.77 1.77
C LEU A 9 24.81 23.29 0.84
N GLY A 10 25.08 24.10 -0.18
CA GLY A 10 26.45 24.39 -0.63
C GLY A 10 27.27 23.36 -1.42
N CYS A 11 26.77 22.19 -1.82
CA CYS A 11 27.58 21.25 -2.62
C CYS A 11 26.75 20.52 -3.70
N PRO A 12 27.19 20.46 -4.97
CA PRO A 12 26.48 19.72 -6.02
C PRO A 12 26.34 18.21 -5.70
N ASP A 13 27.31 17.62 -5.00
CA ASP A 13 27.33 16.19 -4.65
C ASP A 13 26.49 15.85 -3.39
N SER A 14 26.07 16.85 -2.60
CA SER A 14 25.24 16.62 -1.39
C SER A 14 23.74 16.49 -1.67
N THR A 15 23.29 16.88 -2.87
CA THR A 15 21.87 16.90 -3.27
C THR A 15 21.25 15.51 -3.48
N PHE A 16 22.05 14.54 -3.92
CA PHE A 16 21.64 13.14 -4.07
C PHE A 16 21.41 12.47 -2.72
N LEU A 17 22.34 12.67 -1.77
CA LEU A 17 22.29 12.13 -0.41
C LEU A 17 21.05 12.59 0.36
N HIS A 18 20.66 13.86 0.26
CA HIS A 18 19.47 14.37 0.95
C HIS A 18 18.16 13.78 0.43
N ARG A 19 18.04 13.54 -0.89
CA ARG A 19 16.84 12.90 -1.47
C ARG A 19 16.75 11.42 -1.14
N LEU A 20 17.89 10.75 -1.01
CA LEU A 20 17.95 9.37 -0.53
C LEU A 20 17.57 9.27 0.94
N SER A 21 17.93 10.25 1.76
CA SER A 21 17.42 10.33 3.14
C SER A 21 15.91 10.50 3.18
N ALA A 22 15.35 11.40 2.37
CA ALA A 22 13.91 11.55 2.25
C ALA A 22 13.22 10.26 1.76
N TYR A 23 13.82 9.52 0.82
CA TYR A 23 13.32 8.20 0.41
C TYR A 23 13.21 7.22 1.60
N CYS A 24 14.26 7.11 2.43
CA CYS A 24 14.25 6.20 3.58
C CYS A 24 13.16 6.52 4.60
N ILE A 25 12.84 7.81 4.77
CA ILE A 25 11.88 8.27 5.76
C ILE A 25 10.45 8.15 5.22
N TYR A 26 10.20 8.58 3.98
CA TYR A 26 8.85 8.78 3.47
C TYR A 26 8.35 7.70 2.53
N ILE A 27 9.24 6.97 1.84
CA ILE A 27 8.86 6.02 0.79
C ILE A 27 9.22 4.58 1.18
N HIS A 28 10.45 4.35 1.64
CA HIS A 28 10.97 3.01 1.97
C HIS A 28 10.08 2.18 2.91
N PRO A 29 9.44 2.76 3.97
CA PRO A 29 8.55 2.01 4.86
C PRO A 29 7.34 1.38 4.15
N PHE A 30 7.00 1.86 2.95
CA PHE A 30 5.88 1.40 2.14
C PHE A 30 6.35 0.70 0.86
N LEU A 31 7.48 1.14 0.29
CA LEU A 31 8.02 0.69 -1.00
C LEU A 31 9.55 0.54 -0.93
N PRO A 32 10.07 -0.60 -0.43
CA PRO A 32 11.50 -0.84 -0.21
C PRO A 32 12.25 -1.20 -1.51
N ILE A 33 12.11 -0.39 -2.56
CA ILE A 33 12.78 -0.57 -3.87
C ILE A 33 14.30 -0.48 -3.84
N MET A 34 14.89 0.20 -2.84
CA MET A 34 16.33 0.33 -2.67
C MET A 34 16.76 -0.22 -1.31
N SER A 35 17.99 -0.72 -1.20
CA SER A 35 18.55 -1.21 0.06
C SER A 35 19.17 -0.05 0.85
N PRO A 36 18.67 0.28 2.06
CA PRO A 36 19.26 1.31 2.89
C PRO A 36 20.66 0.88 3.32
N SER A 37 21.67 1.72 3.11
CA SER A 37 22.98 1.44 3.69
C SER A 37 22.93 1.66 5.20
N LEU A 38 23.53 0.73 5.93
CA LEU A 38 23.58 0.69 7.40
C LEU A 38 24.31 1.88 8.06
N THR A 39 24.82 2.84 7.29
CA THR A 39 25.59 3.97 7.76
C THR A 39 24.72 5.07 8.36
N THR A 40 24.86 5.24 9.67
CA THR A 40 24.43 6.31 10.59
C THR A 40 23.65 7.50 10.01
N GLY A 41 22.43 7.71 10.54
CA GLY A 41 21.74 9.00 10.52
C GLY A 41 21.13 9.40 9.17
N CYS A 42 19.98 8.83 8.83
CA CYS A 42 19.15 9.36 7.77
C CYS A 42 18.38 10.59 8.27
N TYR A 43 18.91 11.78 8.03
CA TYR A 43 18.25 13.05 8.34
C TYR A 43 17.77 13.73 7.06
N ASP A 44 16.52 14.19 7.05
CA ASP A 44 16.01 15.06 5.99
C ASP A 44 15.99 16.50 6.48
N HIS A 45 16.57 17.38 5.67
CA HIS A 45 16.60 18.82 5.90
C HIS A 45 15.90 19.48 4.70
N PRO A 46 14.56 19.42 4.65
CA PRO A 46 13.82 20.02 3.55
C PRO A 46 14.01 21.53 3.58
N VAL A 47 14.39 22.10 2.43
CA VAL A 47 14.56 23.55 2.31
C VAL A 47 13.38 24.13 1.53
N PRO A 48 12.69 25.13 2.10
CA PRO A 48 11.61 25.80 1.41
C PRO A 48 12.09 26.55 0.16
N VAL A 49 11.58 26.18 -1.01
CA VAL A 49 11.79 26.96 -2.24
C VAL A 49 10.53 27.71 -2.65
N ARG A 50 10.67 29.04 -2.76
CA ARG A 50 9.61 29.97 -3.18
C ARG A 50 9.72 30.20 -4.68
N ILE A 51 8.79 29.65 -5.44
CA ILE A 51 8.63 29.98 -6.86
C ILE A 51 8.00 31.37 -6.96
N GLN A 52 8.60 32.24 -7.78
CA GLN A 52 8.02 33.53 -8.18
C GLN A 52 7.58 33.41 -9.64
N GLY A 53 6.33 33.74 -9.97
CA GLY A 53 5.76 33.65 -11.32
C GLY A 53 4.46 32.85 -11.42
N GLU A 54 3.81 32.87 -12.59
CA GLU A 54 2.69 31.96 -12.88
C GLU A 54 3.21 30.52 -12.90
N VAL A 55 2.50 29.64 -12.19
CA VAL A 55 2.97 28.28 -11.88
C VAL A 55 3.13 27.46 -13.18
N GLU A 56 2.31 27.74 -14.20
CA GLU A 56 2.21 26.97 -15.46
C GLU A 56 3.45 27.07 -16.36
N ASP A 57 4.27 28.12 -16.20
CA ASP A 57 5.51 28.37 -16.97
C ASP A 57 6.80 28.18 -16.13
N LEU A 58 6.77 27.27 -15.17
CA LEU A 58 7.92 26.89 -14.36
C LEU A 58 9.07 26.34 -15.20
N ASP A 59 10.06 27.19 -15.53
CA ASP A 59 11.31 26.77 -16.14
C ASP A 59 12.14 25.95 -15.12
N PRO A 60 12.52 24.69 -15.40
CA PRO A 60 13.46 23.92 -14.58
C PRO A 60 14.74 24.67 -14.20
N ARG A 61 15.17 25.64 -15.02
CA ARG A 61 16.34 26.50 -14.76
C ARG A 61 16.12 27.53 -13.66
N SER A 62 14.87 27.84 -13.32
CA SER A 62 14.50 28.74 -12.23
C SER A 62 14.63 28.08 -10.85
N LEU A 63 14.80 26.75 -10.81
CA LEU A 63 14.98 26.01 -9.57
C LEU A 63 16.46 25.95 -9.18
N PRO A 64 16.79 26.06 -7.87
CA PRO A 64 18.19 26.04 -7.41
C PRO A 64 18.98 24.80 -7.84
N HIS A 65 18.29 23.66 -7.98
CA HIS A 65 18.90 22.41 -8.42
C HIS A 65 17.86 21.50 -9.09
N TRP A 66 18.18 21.06 -10.32
CA TRP A 66 17.36 20.13 -11.09
C TRP A 66 18.01 18.72 -11.09
N PRO A 67 17.28 17.66 -10.69
CA PRO A 67 17.82 16.30 -10.75
C PRO A 67 18.15 15.88 -12.19
N ARG A 68 19.20 15.08 -12.35
CA ARG A 68 19.67 14.64 -13.68
C ARG A 68 19.31 13.20 -14.02
N SER A 69 19.13 12.33 -13.03
CA SER A 69 18.77 10.93 -13.29
C SER A 69 17.27 10.71 -13.26
N SER A 70 16.79 9.72 -14.02
CA SER A 70 15.38 9.35 -14.04
C SER A 70 14.85 9.00 -12.64
N LEU A 71 15.63 8.25 -11.85
CA LEU A 71 15.29 7.83 -10.49
C LEU A 71 15.12 9.03 -9.56
N THR A 72 16.04 9.99 -9.60
CA THR A 72 15.97 11.16 -8.72
C THR A 72 14.84 12.10 -9.09
N LEU A 73 14.54 12.25 -10.39
CA LEU A 73 13.35 12.98 -10.87
C LEU A 73 12.06 12.29 -10.40
N ALA A 74 11.97 10.96 -10.49
CA ALA A 74 10.80 10.20 -10.04
C ALA A 74 10.59 10.27 -8.51
N LEU A 75 11.68 10.19 -7.73
CA LEU A 75 11.64 10.42 -6.29
C LEU A 75 11.15 11.83 -5.97
N SER A 76 11.67 12.86 -6.66
CA SER A 76 11.22 14.24 -6.50
C SER A 76 9.73 14.40 -6.80
N ALA A 77 9.19 13.69 -7.79
CA ALA A 77 7.77 13.76 -8.12
C ALA A 77 6.86 13.29 -6.97
N ILE A 78 7.26 12.25 -6.23
CA ILE A 78 6.49 11.78 -5.07
C ILE A 78 6.74 12.66 -3.85
N LEU A 79 8.01 12.95 -3.54
CA LEU A 79 8.40 13.71 -2.34
C LEU A 79 7.86 15.14 -2.35
N SER A 80 7.76 15.78 -3.52
CA SER A 80 7.25 17.15 -3.61
C SER A 80 5.77 17.28 -3.28
N LEU A 81 5.00 16.19 -3.27
CA LEU A 81 3.60 16.18 -2.84
C LEU A 81 3.47 16.28 -1.32
N ILE A 82 4.50 15.87 -0.58
CA ILE A 82 4.53 15.84 0.88
C ILE A 82 4.76 17.27 1.41
N PRO A 83 3.86 17.82 2.25
CA PRO A 83 4.02 19.14 2.83
C PRO A 83 5.17 19.13 3.83
N ILE A 84 5.96 20.20 3.83
CA ILE A 84 6.98 20.43 4.85
C ILE A 84 6.25 20.82 6.14
N ALA A 85 6.58 20.15 7.25
CA ALA A 85 5.91 20.38 8.53
C ALA A 85 6.11 21.81 9.09
N GLN A 86 7.13 22.52 8.59
CA GLN A 86 7.45 23.91 8.94
C GLN A 86 6.68 24.94 8.11
N ASP A 87 5.91 24.53 7.08
CA ASP A 87 5.07 25.45 6.29
C ASP A 87 3.69 25.64 6.94
N PRO A 88 3.40 26.81 7.55
CA PRO A 88 2.09 27.07 8.13
C PRO A 88 0.97 27.17 7.08
N ASN A 89 1.32 27.40 5.80
CA ASN A 89 0.38 27.49 4.68
C ASN A 89 0.37 26.24 3.81
N SER A 90 0.85 25.11 4.33
CA SER A 90 0.95 23.83 3.60
C SER A 90 -0.39 23.34 3.04
N SER A 91 -1.50 23.59 3.75
CA SER A 91 -2.86 23.17 3.39
C SER A 91 -3.59 24.16 2.46
N LEU A 92 -3.00 25.32 2.16
CA LEU A 92 -3.61 26.30 1.26
C LEU A 92 -3.73 25.72 -0.16
N GLU A 93 -4.84 25.98 -0.83
CA GLU A 93 -5.12 25.44 -2.17
C GLU A 93 -4.03 25.79 -3.19
N SER A 94 -3.50 27.01 -3.14
CA SER A 94 -2.38 27.43 -3.97
C SER A 94 -1.09 26.65 -3.67
N SER A 95 -0.80 26.34 -2.40
CA SER A 95 0.33 25.49 -2.01
C SER A 95 0.17 24.06 -2.51
N ILE A 96 -1.04 23.50 -2.44
CA ILE A 96 -1.36 22.16 -2.97
C ILE A 96 -1.19 22.15 -4.49
N ARG A 97 -1.78 23.12 -5.21
CA ARG A 97 -1.67 23.24 -6.67
C ARG A 97 -0.20 23.31 -7.12
N SER A 98 0.61 24.11 -6.45
CA SER A 98 2.04 24.24 -6.76
C SER A 98 2.82 22.96 -6.53
N ARG A 99 2.58 22.25 -5.42
CA ARG A 99 3.21 20.93 -5.16
C ARG A 99 2.85 19.93 -6.24
N ARG A 100 1.58 19.88 -6.65
CA ARG A 100 1.09 18.99 -7.72
C ARG A 100 1.69 19.32 -9.07
N LEU A 101 1.82 20.60 -9.40
CA LEU A 101 2.42 20.99 -10.67
C LEU A 101 3.91 20.66 -10.71
N HIS A 102 4.66 20.97 -9.65
CA HIS A 102 6.06 20.60 -9.55
C HIS A 102 6.25 19.07 -9.64
N ALA A 103 5.41 18.30 -8.94
CA ALA A 103 5.40 16.85 -9.02
C ALA A 103 5.20 16.35 -10.46
N ASN A 104 4.26 16.95 -11.20
CA ASN A 104 3.99 16.62 -12.60
C ASN A 104 5.15 16.99 -13.53
N LEU A 105 5.83 18.12 -13.30
CA LEU A 105 7.03 18.48 -14.05
C LEU A 105 8.16 17.47 -13.84
N CYS A 106 8.42 17.10 -12.57
CA CYS A 106 9.40 16.07 -12.25
C CYS A 106 9.03 14.71 -12.86
N ALA A 107 7.76 14.30 -12.83
CA ALA A 107 7.31 13.04 -13.42
C ALA A 107 7.49 13.00 -14.94
N LYS A 108 7.16 14.09 -15.65
CA LYS A 108 7.37 14.20 -17.11
C LYS A 108 8.85 14.15 -17.48
N ALA A 109 9.68 14.89 -16.74
CA ALA A 109 11.11 14.90 -16.97
C ALA A 109 11.76 13.56 -16.63
N ALA A 110 11.31 12.89 -15.56
CA ALA A 110 11.75 11.54 -15.21
C ALA A 110 11.51 10.59 -16.38
N LEU A 111 10.31 10.64 -16.98
CA LEU A 111 9.97 9.77 -18.11
C LEU A 111 10.84 10.04 -19.34
N GLY A 112 11.05 11.31 -19.71
CA GLY A 112 11.96 11.63 -20.82
C GLY A 112 13.41 11.20 -20.54
N GLN A 113 13.83 11.27 -19.27
CA GLN A 113 15.16 10.82 -18.87
C GLN A 113 15.29 9.29 -18.83
N VAL A 114 14.21 8.54 -18.55
CA VAL A 114 14.17 7.08 -18.68
C VAL A 114 14.50 6.67 -20.11
N GLU A 115 13.89 7.31 -21.11
CA GLU A 115 14.14 7.01 -22.53
C GLU A 115 15.61 7.24 -22.89
N ASN A 116 16.18 8.38 -22.50
CA ASN A 116 17.60 8.70 -22.71
C ASN A 116 18.55 7.69 -22.04
N GLU A 117 18.25 7.29 -20.80
CA GLU A 117 19.08 6.32 -20.04
C GLU A 117 19.01 4.92 -20.66
N ILE A 118 17.85 4.47 -21.13
CA ILE A 118 17.68 3.19 -21.82
C ILE A 118 18.48 3.17 -23.13
N ASP A 119 18.40 4.24 -23.92
CA ASP A 119 19.16 4.36 -25.18
C ASP A 119 20.67 4.32 -24.91
N THR A 120 21.12 4.99 -23.84
CA THR A 120 22.54 5.01 -23.47
C THR A 120 23.05 3.63 -23.03
N ILE A 121 22.27 2.89 -22.25
CA ILE A 121 22.63 1.53 -21.78
C ILE A 121 22.71 0.54 -22.96
N SER A 122 21.92 0.77 -24.00
CA SER A 122 21.85 -0.09 -25.19
C SER A 122 23.11 0.02 -26.10
N ILE A 123 23.97 1.02 -25.89
CA ILE A 123 25.19 1.22 -26.68
C ILE A 123 26.37 0.53 -25.99
N PRO A 124 26.99 -0.50 -26.59
CA PRO A 124 28.17 -1.15 -26.04
C PRO A 124 29.36 -0.17 -26.10
N THR A 125 29.63 0.51 -25.00
CA THR A 125 30.73 1.47 -24.91
C THR A 125 32.00 0.72 -24.51
N THR A 126 33.11 0.94 -25.23
CA THR A 126 34.47 0.43 -24.93
C THR A 126 35.14 1.11 -23.73
N ALA A 127 34.42 1.98 -23.02
CA ALA A 127 34.89 2.63 -21.81
C ALA A 127 34.40 1.85 -20.59
N ASP A 128 35.32 1.53 -19.68
CA ASP A 128 35.03 0.79 -18.44
C ASP A 128 33.72 1.28 -17.78
N PRO A 129 32.75 0.39 -17.51
CA PRO A 129 31.52 0.73 -16.81
C PRO A 129 31.74 1.26 -15.38
N TYR A 130 32.97 1.23 -14.88
CA TYR A 130 33.36 1.52 -13.50
C TYR A 130 33.79 2.96 -13.23
N THR A 131 33.81 3.86 -14.23
CA THR A 131 34.35 5.22 -14.05
C THR A 131 33.29 6.32 -14.02
N ILE A 132 32.13 6.06 -13.43
CA ILE A 132 31.16 7.11 -13.05
C ILE A 132 30.68 6.84 -11.62
N GLY A 133 31.47 7.33 -10.65
CA GLY A 133 31.03 7.70 -9.30
C GLY A 133 30.69 6.56 -8.34
N GLU A 134 31.70 6.04 -7.64
CA GLU A 134 31.53 5.52 -6.28
C GLU A 134 31.15 6.65 -5.31
N GLU A 135 29.93 7.21 -5.34
CA GLU A 135 29.57 8.25 -4.37
C GLU A 135 28.14 8.11 -3.82
N GLY A 136 28.06 7.49 -2.64
CA GLY A 136 27.13 7.93 -1.60
C GLY A 136 26.07 6.91 -1.15
N GLN A 137 26.31 6.27 0.00
CA GLN A 137 25.34 5.77 0.98
C GLN A 137 24.18 4.86 0.51
N PHE A 138 24.07 4.50 -0.77
CA PHE A 138 23.10 3.56 -1.34
C PHE A 138 23.72 2.91 -2.58
N ASN A 139 23.94 1.59 -2.52
CA ASN A 139 24.58 0.82 -3.60
C ASN A 139 23.61 0.54 -4.76
N THR A 140 23.02 1.56 -5.39
CA THR A 140 22.15 1.38 -6.57
C THR A 140 22.91 1.75 -7.84
N PRO A 141 23.29 0.78 -8.69
CA PRO A 141 23.94 1.07 -9.97
C PRO A 141 23.09 1.95 -10.88
N VAL A 142 23.72 2.86 -11.63
CA VAL A 142 23.05 3.80 -12.56
C VAL A 142 22.18 3.07 -13.58
N GLN A 143 22.59 1.87 -14.01
CA GLN A 143 21.84 1.03 -14.94
C GLN A 143 20.44 0.63 -14.43
N LEU A 144 20.22 0.62 -13.10
CA LEU A 144 18.92 0.29 -12.49
C LEU A 144 17.99 1.51 -12.38
N HIS A 145 18.51 2.74 -12.56
CA HIS A 145 17.71 3.96 -12.45
C HIS A 145 16.44 3.95 -13.31
N PRO A 146 16.47 3.61 -14.60
CA PRO A 146 15.26 3.65 -15.43
C PRO A 146 14.19 2.66 -14.96
N VAL A 147 14.58 1.46 -14.54
CA VAL A 147 13.65 0.45 -14.00
C VAL A 147 12.98 0.96 -12.72
N LEU A 148 13.77 1.44 -11.76
CA LEU A 148 13.27 1.92 -10.48
C LEU A 148 12.44 3.20 -10.63
N ALA A 149 12.82 4.09 -11.55
CA ALA A 149 12.06 5.28 -11.90
C ALA A 149 10.67 4.90 -12.45
N LEU A 150 10.58 3.92 -13.36
CA LEU A 150 9.32 3.45 -13.90
C LEU A 150 8.41 2.82 -12.83
N VAL A 151 8.98 2.10 -11.86
CA VAL A 151 8.23 1.60 -10.68
C VAL A 151 7.66 2.77 -9.87
N LEU A 152 8.46 3.78 -9.55
CA LEU A 152 7.98 4.97 -8.81
C LEU A 152 6.93 5.76 -9.61
N LEU A 153 7.11 5.89 -10.93
CA LEU A 153 6.15 6.54 -11.81
C LEU A 153 4.83 5.77 -11.89
N SER A 154 4.85 4.44 -11.81
CA SER A 154 3.61 3.64 -11.75
C SER A 154 2.81 3.97 -10.47
N VAL A 155 3.51 4.10 -9.34
CA VAL A 155 2.94 4.54 -8.06
C VAL A 155 2.44 5.97 -8.14
N TYR A 156 3.18 6.90 -8.77
CA TYR A 156 2.73 8.27 -8.99
C TYR A 156 1.45 8.34 -9.83
N GLU A 157 1.37 7.59 -10.94
CA GLU A 157 0.18 7.56 -11.81
C GLU A 157 -1.05 7.00 -11.08
N TYR A 158 -0.87 6.01 -10.21
CA TYR A 158 -1.96 5.50 -9.38
C TYR A 158 -2.35 6.48 -8.26
N CYS A 159 -1.41 6.78 -7.38
CA CYS A 159 -1.67 7.51 -6.14
C CYS A 159 -2.03 8.98 -6.41
N GLN A 160 -1.27 9.68 -7.26
CA GLN A 160 -1.48 11.10 -7.51
C GLN A 160 -2.46 11.34 -8.66
N ARG A 161 -2.38 10.58 -9.75
CA ARG A 161 -3.19 10.84 -10.95
C ARG A 161 -4.48 10.01 -11.04
N GLY A 162 -4.63 8.97 -10.22
CA GLY A 162 -5.79 8.06 -10.25
C GLY A 162 -5.90 7.24 -11.53
N SER A 163 -4.83 7.15 -12.35
CA SER A 163 -4.89 6.58 -13.70
C SER A 163 -4.37 5.14 -13.72
N LEU A 164 -5.28 4.17 -13.57
CA LEU A 164 -4.95 2.74 -13.70
C LEU A 164 -4.32 2.36 -15.04
N PRO A 165 -4.80 2.86 -16.22
CA PRO A 165 -4.18 2.53 -17.49
C PRO A 165 -2.73 3.03 -17.59
N ARG A 166 -2.45 4.24 -17.12
CA ARG A 166 -1.08 4.79 -17.12
C ARG A 166 -0.18 4.08 -16.13
N MET A 167 -0.66 3.79 -14.93
CA MET A 167 0.08 2.98 -13.95
C MET A 167 0.48 1.63 -14.56
N ARG A 168 -0.47 0.91 -15.18
CA ARG A 168 -0.18 -0.37 -15.86
C ARG A 168 0.83 -0.21 -16.99
N SER A 169 0.71 0.84 -17.80
CA SER A 169 1.67 1.13 -18.87
C SER A 169 3.08 1.33 -18.33
N ARG A 170 3.26 2.09 -17.24
CA ARG A 170 4.57 2.29 -16.60
C ARG A 170 5.13 1.02 -15.96
N ALA A 171 4.29 0.23 -15.31
CA ALA A 171 4.68 -1.07 -14.75
C ALA A 171 5.13 -2.04 -15.86
N ASN A 172 4.40 -2.11 -16.97
CA ASN A 172 4.78 -2.92 -18.13
C ASN A 172 6.07 -2.45 -18.80
N GLN A 173 6.31 -1.13 -18.82
CA GLN A 173 7.58 -0.59 -19.28
C GLN A 173 8.71 -1.00 -18.32
N ALA A 174 8.48 -0.93 -17.00
CA ALA A 174 9.47 -1.30 -15.99
C ALA A 174 9.93 -2.76 -16.12
N ILE A 175 8.99 -3.71 -16.26
CA ILE A 175 9.33 -5.13 -16.43
C ILE A 175 10.08 -5.37 -17.75
N THR A 176 9.67 -4.71 -18.84
CA THR A 176 10.34 -4.86 -20.15
C THR A 176 11.78 -4.40 -20.05
N THR A 177 12.00 -3.19 -19.52
CA THR A 177 13.35 -2.66 -19.30
C THR A 177 14.17 -3.54 -18.35
N ALA A 178 13.55 -4.11 -17.30
CA ALA A 178 14.25 -5.03 -16.41
C ALA A 178 14.65 -6.35 -17.10
N MET A 179 13.83 -6.85 -18.02
CA MET A 179 14.14 -8.02 -18.85
C MET A 179 15.25 -7.72 -19.86
N ASP A 180 15.27 -6.54 -20.47
CA ASP A 180 16.32 -6.09 -21.38
C ASP A 180 17.69 -6.03 -20.67
N LEU A 181 17.70 -5.63 -19.39
CA LEU A 181 18.87 -5.68 -18.51
C LEU A 181 19.17 -7.08 -17.95
N SER A 182 18.45 -8.12 -18.38
CA SER A 182 18.58 -9.50 -17.92
C SER A 182 18.42 -9.69 -16.41
N LEU A 183 17.68 -8.80 -15.73
CA LEU A 183 17.49 -8.85 -14.27
C LEU A 183 16.63 -10.04 -13.82
N HIS A 184 16.03 -10.79 -14.75
CA HIS A 184 15.26 -12.01 -14.50
C HIS A 184 16.11 -13.28 -14.44
N GLN A 185 17.35 -13.23 -14.96
CA GLN A 185 18.29 -14.35 -15.03
C GLN A 185 19.52 -14.12 -14.15
N LEU A 186 19.32 -13.52 -12.97
CA LEU A 186 20.43 -13.26 -12.06
C LEU A 186 20.81 -14.52 -11.26
N GLY A 187 22.09 -14.65 -10.94
CA GLY A 187 22.63 -15.72 -10.10
C GLY A 187 22.73 -15.34 -8.61
N ALA A 188 23.36 -16.21 -7.82
CA ALA A 188 23.60 -16.01 -6.39
C ALA A 188 24.48 -14.77 -6.11
N ASP A 189 25.38 -14.41 -7.03
CA ASP A 189 26.29 -13.27 -6.93
C ASP A 189 25.61 -11.91 -7.19
N SER A 190 24.29 -11.90 -7.41
CA SER A 190 23.52 -10.69 -7.62
C SER A 190 23.60 -9.73 -6.42
N THR A 191 23.61 -8.44 -6.72
CA THR A 191 23.50 -7.41 -5.68
C THR A 191 22.06 -7.31 -5.17
N GLU A 192 21.89 -6.86 -3.93
CA GLU A 192 20.56 -6.63 -3.35
C GLU A 192 19.76 -5.58 -4.16
N ALA A 193 20.44 -4.57 -4.71
CA ALA A 193 19.81 -3.56 -5.56
C ALA A 193 19.22 -4.17 -6.85
N GLN A 194 19.95 -5.08 -7.51
CA GLN A 194 19.44 -5.79 -8.69
C GLN A 194 18.24 -6.68 -8.36
N ARG A 195 18.30 -7.42 -7.24
CA ARG A 195 17.18 -8.25 -6.78
C ARG A 195 15.94 -7.40 -6.51
N ARG A 196 16.08 -6.30 -5.76
CA ARG A 196 14.96 -5.39 -5.48
C ARG A 196 14.43 -4.74 -6.75
N ALA A 197 15.29 -4.34 -7.69
CA ALA A 197 14.83 -3.78 -8.97
C ALA A 197 13.97 -4.79 -9.76
N TRP A 198 14.42 -6.05 -9.87
CA TRP A 198 13.63 -7.09 -10.52
C TRP A 198 12.29 -7.34 -9.82
N TRP A 199 12.31 -7.66 -8.52
CA TRP A 199 11.11 -8.10 -7.81
C TRP A 199 10.09 -6.98 -7.56
N ASN A 200 10.48 -5.70 -7.63
CA ASN A 200 9.54 -4.58 -7.62
C ASN A 200 8.99 -4.23 -9.02
N ALA A 201 9.71 -4.58 -10.10
CA ALA A 201 9.24 -4.39 -11.47
C ALA A 201 8.41 -5.59 -11.99
N SER A 202 8.65 -6.79 -11.45
CA SER A 202 8.02 -8.02 -11.90
C SER A 202 6.58 -8.14 -11.39
N PRO A 203 5.61 -8.49 -12.27
CA PRO A 203 4.27 -8.84 -11.85
C PRO A 203 4.28 -10.18 -11.12
N ILE A 204 3.30 -10.38 -10.25
CA ILE A 204 3.09 -11.63 -9.49
C ILE A 204 2.90 -12.85 -10.41
N ILE A 205 2.40 -12.65 -11.64
CA ILE A 205 2.16 -13.72 -12.62
C ILE A 205 3.47 -14.44 -13.00
N CYS A 206 4.61 -13.77 -12.87
CA CYS A 206 5.92 -14.35 -13.10
C CYS A 206 6.37 -15.29 -11.96
N LEU A 207 5.68 -15.30 -10.81
CA LEU A 207 6.07 -16.10 -9.66
C LEU A 207 5.90 -17.61 -9.95
N GLY A 208 7.02 -18.32 -10.06
CA GLY A 208 7.06 -19.76 -10.38
C GLY A 208 7.38 -20.08 -11.83
N ASP A 209 7.65 -19.07 -12.68
CA ASP A 209 8.21 -19.31 -14.00
C ASP A 209 9.66 -19.83 -13.86
N SER A 210 9.89 -21.04 -14.35
CA SER A 210 11.21 -21.70 -14.33
C SER A 210 12.33 -20.92 -15.01
N ARG A 211 12.00 -19.95 -15.87
CA ARG A 211 12.97 -19.10 -16.58
C ARG A 211 13.53 -17.99 -15.69
N ILE A 212 12.94 -17.74 -14.54
CA ILE A 212 13.39 -16.72 -13.59
C ILE A 212 14.33 -17.37 -12.59
N SER A 213 15.62 -17.00 -12.66
CA SER A 213 16.63 -17.49 -11.73
C SER A 213 16.96 -16.50 -10.61
N THR A 214 16.49 -15.25 -10.75
CA THR A 214 16.83 -14.16 -9.82
C THR A 214 16.40 -14.47 -8.40
N PRO A 215 17.34 -14.52 -7.42
CA PRO A 215 17.00 -14.80 -6.03
C PRO A 215 16.08 -13.72 -5.43
N LEU A 216 15.31 -14.09 -4.41
CA LEU A 216 14.46 -13.15 -3.68
C LEU A 216 15.29 -12.10 -2.93
N PRO A 217 14.81 -10.85 -2.77
CA PRO A 217 15.50 -9.86 -1.97
C PRO A 217 15.49 -10.25 -0.49
N THR A 218 16.45 -9.73 0.25
CA THR A 218 16.67 -10.10 1.65
C THR A 218 16.63 -8.89 2.56
N PHE A 219 16.04 -9.08 3.75
CA PHE A 219 16.22 -8.13 4.86
C PHE A 219 17.29 -8.66 5.80
N GLN A 220 18.16 -7.75 6.22
CA GLN A 220 19.31 -8.13 7.04
C GLN A 220 18.84 -8.51 8.44
N ASN A 221 19.39 -9.59 8.99
CA ASN A 221 19.06 -10.13 10.33
C ASN A 221 17.62 -10.65 10.48
N ALA A 222 16.97 -10.97 9.37
CA ALA A 222 15.65 -11.57 9.32
C ALA A 222 15.68 -13.09 9.56
N ALA A 223 15.11 -13.57 10.67
CA ALA A 223 14.93 -15.01 10.89
C ALA A 223 13.96 -15.64 9.86
N VAL A 224 13.01 -14.86 9.36
CA VAL A 224 12.06 -15.23 8.30
C VAL A 224 12.12 -14.13 7.24
N GLN A 225 12.25 -14.50 5.96
CA GLN A 225 12.40 -13.51 4.88
C GLN A 225 11.03 -12.96 4.43
N PRO A 226 10.75 -11.65 4.61
CA PRO A 226 9.40 -11.13 4.40
C PRO A 226 8.97 -11.09 2.92
N TRP A 227 9.91 -10.95 1.98
CA TRP A 227 9.63 -10.93 0.54
C TRP A 227 8.95 -12.21 0.04
N ALA A 228 9.39 -13.38 0.51
CA ALA A 228 8.75 -14.64 0.16
C ALA A 228 7.29 -14.67 0.62
N LEU A 229 7.03 -14.21 1.85
CA LEU A 229 5.68 -14.15 2.42
C LEU A 229 4.79 -13.12 1.74
N LEU A 230 5.34 -11.99 1.29
CA LEU A 230 4.62 -11.00 0.50
C LEU A 230 4.14 -11.62 -0.82
N LEU A 231 5.04 -12.25 -1.58
CA LEU A 231 4.72 -12.85 -2.87
C LEU A 231 3.71 -14.00 -2.73
N GLU A 232 3.86 -14.83 -1.70
CA GLU A 232 2.86 -15.86 -1.37
C GLU A 232 1.49 -15.25 -1.00
N SER A 233 1.48 -14.12 -0.30
CA SER A 233 0.23 -13.41 0.01
C SER A 233 -0.43 -12.84 -1.23
N GLU A 234 0.34 -12.25 -2.13
CA GLU A 234 -0.16 -11.70 -3.39
C GLU A 234 -0.67 -12.79 -4.33
N LYS A 235 0.04 -13.92 -4.42
CA LYS A 235 -0.42 -15.11 -5.13
C LYS A 235 -1.71 -15.64 -4.53
N ALA A 236 -1.84 -15.66 -3.20
CA ALA A 236 -3.07 -16.06 -2.53
C ALA A 236 -4.22 -15.10 -2.89
N ILE A 237 -4.01 -13.78 -2.94
CA ILE A 237 -5.04 -12.81 -3.38
C ILE A 237 -5.53 -13.14 -4.79
N LEU A 238 -4.62 -13.39 -5.74
CA LEU A 238 -4.99 -13.75 -7.11
C LEU A 238 -5.74 -15.07 -7.16
N SER A 239 -5.25 -16.09 -6.45
CA SER A 239 -5.89 -17.42 -6.39
C SER A 239 -7.30 -17.34 -5.80
N VAL A 240 -7.51 -16.46 -4.80
CA VAL A 240 -8.83 -16.18 -4.24
C VAL A 240 -9.74 -15.54 -5.29
N SER A 241 -9.28 -14.52 -6.01
CA SER A 241 -10.03 -13.87 -7.09
C SER A 241 -10.39 -14.83 -8.22
N GLU A 242 -9.45 -15.65 -8.68
CA GLU A 242 -9.67 -16.67 -9.72
C GLU A 242 -10.69 -17.72 -9.26
N THR A 243 -10.57 -18.22 -8.02
CA THR A 243 -11.53 -19.18 -7.46
C THR A 243 -12.94 -18.60 -7.40
N PHE A 244 -13.08 -17.31 -7.08
CA PHE A 244 -14.40 -16.66 -7.07
C PHE A 244 -14.95 -16.42 -8.48
N ASP A 245 -14.13 -15.97 -9.42
CA ASP A 245 -14.55 -15.81 -10.81
C ASP A 245 -15.00 -17.18 -11.39
N GLU A 246 -14.28 -18.27 -11.09
CA GLU A 246 -14.68 -19.64 -11.44
C GLU A 246 -16.04 -20.05 -10.85
N CYS A 247 -16.27 -19.74 -9.57
CA CYS A 247 -17.54 -20.03 -8.89
C CYS A 247 -18.71 -19.24 -9.49
N LEU A 248 -18.50 -17.97 -9.85
CA LEU A 248 -19.54 -17.09 -10.38
C LEU A 248 -19.94 -17.44 -11.82
N VAL A 249 -18.97 -17.86 -12.65
CA VAL A 249 -19.20 -18.15 -14.08
C VAL A 249 -19.78 -19.55 -14.30
N ASN A 250 -19.38 -20.53 -13.47
CA ASN A 250 -19.72 -21.95 -13.71
C ASN A 250 -20.58 -22.54 -12.58
N PRO A 251 -21.89 -22.83 -12.79
CA PRO A 251 -22.68 -23.64 -11.86
C PRO A 251 -21.97 -24.97 -11.58
N PRO A 252 -21.74 -25.39 -10.32
CA PRO A 252 -20.95 -26.56 -10.04
C PRO A 252 -21.84 -27.80 -10.26
N THR A 253 -21.28 -28.84 -10.85
CA THR A 253 -21.76 -30.19 -10.55
C THR A 253 -21.38 -30.52 -9.10
N ASP A 254 -22.07 -31.47 -8.46
CA ASP A 254 -21.80 -31.85 -7.06
C ASP A 254 -20.31 -32.20 -6.80
N SER A 255 -19.64 -32.84 -7.76
CA SER A 255 -18.20 -33.11 -7.70
C SER A 255 -17.34 -31.85 -7.76
N ALA A 256 -17.68 -30.89 -8.63
CA ALA A 256 -16.97 -29.63 -8.78
C ALA A 256 -17.16 -28.70 -7.56
N ALA A 257 -18.32 -28.76 -6.90
CA ALA A 257 -18.54 -28.05 -5.63
C ALA A 257 -17.58 -28.55 -4.54
N CYS A 258 -17.42 -29.87 -4.40
CA CYS A 258 -16.51 -30.47 -3.43
C CYS A 258 -15.04 -30.06 -3.67
N ASP A 259 -14.59 -30.07 -4.92
CA ASP A 259 -13.22 -29.70 -5.27
C ASP A 259 -12.94 -28.21 -5.03
N ARG A 260 -13.90 -27.34 -5.37
CA ARG A 260 -13.81 -25.90 -5.06
C ARG A 260 -13.81 -25.63 -3.56
N SER A 261 -14.63 -26.36 -2.80
CA SER A 261 -14.66 -26.26 -1.33
C SER A 261 -13.31 -26.62 -0.71
N LYS A 262 -12.67 -27.69 -1.18
CA LYS A 262 -11.30 -28.06 -0.78
C LYS A 262 -10.27 -26.99 -1.17
N LYS A 263 -10.40 -26.40 -2.37
CA LYS A 263 -9.53 -25.29 -2.82
C LYS A 263 -9.65 -24.08 -1.89
N ILE A 264 -10.87 -23.69 -1.49
CA ILE A 264 -11.12 -22.60 -0.54
C ILE A 264 -10.53 -22.93 0.85
N ALA A 265 -10.75 -24.13 1.36
CA ALA A 265 -10.19 -24.55 2.65
C ALA A 265 -8.65 -24.56 2.65
N HIS A 266 -8.06 -25.02 1.54
CA HIS A 266 -6.60 -25.00 1.36
C HIS A 266 -6.06 -23.57 1.32
N LEU A 267 -6.74 -22.66 0.62
CA LEU A 267 -6.36 -21.24 0.58
C LEU A 267 -6.42 -20.59 1.97
N ASP A 268 -7.47 -20.83 2.76
CA ASP A 268 -7.54 -20.28 4.13
C ASP A 268 -6.41 -20.82 5.02
N SER A 269 -6.12 -22.13 4.93
CA SER A 269 -5.02 -22.74 5.68
C SER A 269 -3.66 -22.15 5.29
N HIS A 270 -3.44 -21.94 3.99
CA HIS A 270 -2.22 -21.31 3.45
C HIS A 270 -2.09 -19.86 3.94
N ILE A 271 -3.13 -19.04 3.79
CA ILE A 271 -3.14 -17.64 4.24
C ILE A 271 -2.92 -17.56 5.76
N THR A 272 -3.55 -18.45 6.53
CA THR A 272 -3.35 -18.53 7.99
C THR A 272 -1.91 -18.87 8.35
N SER A 273 -1.27 -19.78 7.62
CA SER A 273 0.15 -20.11 7.79
C SER A 273 1.05 -18.90 7.53
N ILE A 274 0.79 -18.15 6.45
CA ILE A 274 1.53 -16.94 6.11
C ILE A 274 1.40 -15.89 7.24
N ILE A 275 0.18 -15.60 7.70
CA ILE A 275 -0.07 -14.64 8.79
C ILE A 275 0.67 -15.07 10.07
N LYS A 276 0.63 -16.35 10.43
CA LYS A 276 1.35 -16.88 11.60
C LYS A 276 2.85 -16.67 11.50
N GLN A 277 3.44 -16.87 10.32
CA GLN A 277 4.87 -16.63 10.09
C GLN A 277 5.21 -15.13 10.19
N LEU A 278 4.36 -14.27 9.63
CA LEU A 278 4.55 -12.83 9.73
C LEU A 278 4.39 -12.32 11.18
N ASP A 279 3.55 -12.93 12.00
CA ASP A 279 3.44 -12.57 13.43
C ASP A 279 4.72 -12.89 14.21
N LEU A 280 5.52 -13.86 13.76
CA LEU A 280 6.85 -14.13 14.35
C LEU A 280 7.84 -13.00 14.07
N LEU A 281 7.69 -12.27 12.95
CA LEU A 281 8.53 -11.11 12.62
C LEU A 281 8.30 -9.92 13.56
N LYS A 282 7.11 -9.83 14.19
CA LYS A 282 6.78 -8.74 15.12
C LYS A 282 7.53 -8.83 16.46
N LYS A 283 8.13 -9.98 16.80
CA LYS A 283 8.92 -10.13 18.03
C LYS A 283 10.31 -9.50 17.82
N PRO A 284 10.68 -8.45 18.58
CA PRO A 284 11.82 -7.62 18.24
C PRO A 284 13.14 -8.35 18.51
N LYS A 285 13.79 -8.79 17.43
CA LYS A 285 15.24 -8.96 17.33
C LYS A 285 15.83 -8.16 16.15
N TYR A 286 15.05 -7.24 15.57
CA TYR A 286 15.50 -6.42 14.46
C TYR A 286 16.17 -5.15 14.97
N ASN A 287 17.48 -5.08 14.80
CA ASN A 287 18.28 -3.88 15.03
C ASN A 287 18.11 -2.82 13.91
N GLY A 288 17.14 -2.95 12.99
CA GLY A 288 16.93 -2.01 11.87
C GLY A 288 15.47 -1.54 11.78
N ALA A 289 15.17 -0.37 12.33
CA ALA A 289 13.79 0.15 12.39
C ALA A 289 13.15 0.42 11.03
N ILE A 290 13.96 0.70 10.00
CA ILE A 290 13.48 1.04 8.64
C ILE A 290 12.91 -0.20 7.93
N GLU A 291 13.67 -1.30 7.86
CA GLU A 291 13.20 -2.55 7.20
C GLU A 291 12.08 -3.23 8.01
N SER A 292 12.07 -3.06 9.33
CA SER A 292 10.97 -3.54 10.18
C SER A 292 9.62 -2.92 9.79
N SER A 293 9.59 -1.64 9.40
CA SER A 293 8.35 -1.02 8.95
C SER A 293 7.91 -1.51 7.57
N ALA A 294 8.87 -1.73 6.65
CA ALA A 294 8.58 -2.31 5.34
C ALA A 294 7.99 -3.73 5.49
N ALA A 295 8.55 -4.54 6.40
CA ALA A 295 8.02 -5.87 6.71
C ALA A 295 6.59 -5.82 7.30
N GLN A 296 6.25 -4.81 8.11
CA GLN A 296 4.86 -4.62 8.57
C GLN A 296 3.89 -4.31 7.42
N GLY A 297 4.35 -3.60 6.37
CA GLY A 297 3.59 -3.42 5.13
C GLY A 297 3.16 -4.73 4.50
N MET A 298 4.06 -5.70 4.45
CA MET A 298 3.79 -7.02 3.87
C MET A 298 2.71 -7.79 4.64
N TRP A 299 2.62 -7.60 5.97
CA TRP A 299 1.56 -8.22 6.77
C TRP A 299 0.15 -7.70 6.44
N ARG A 300 0.04 -6.43 6.03
CA ARG A 300 -1.24 -5.87 5.57
C ARG A 300 -1.75 -6.61 4.33
N VAL A 301 -0.86 -7.01 3.42
CA VAL A 301 -1.21 -7.74 2.19
C VAL A 301 -1.79 -9.12 2.52
N ALA A 302 -1.14 -9.90 3.41
CA ALA A 302 -1.64 -11.20 3.85
C ALA A 302 -3.03 -11.10 4.50
N THR A 303 -3.25 -10.06 5.30
CA THR A 303 -4.53 -9.83 5.96
C THR A 303 -5.64 -9.49 4.95
N VAL A 304 -5.31 -8.72 3.90
CA VAL A 304 -6.26 -8.43 2.81
C VAL A 304 -6.65 -9.70 2.08
N ALA A 305 -5.71 -10.63 1.82
CA ALA A 305 -6.02 -11.93 1.23
C ALA A 305 -7.09 -12.67 2.05
N ARG A 306 -6.93 -12.67 3.37
CA ARG A 306 -7.87 -13.31 4.30
C ARG A 306 -9.25 -12.66 4.29
N ILE A 307 -9.32 -11.32 4.33
CA ILE A 307 -10.60 -10.60 4.20
C ILE A 307 -11.25 -10.92 2.85
N ARG A 308 -10.50 -10.89 1.75
CA ARG A 308 -11.04 -11.19 0.41
C ARG A 308 -11.64 -12.59 0.31
N LEU A 309 -11.04 -13.58 0.97
CA LEU A 309 -11.54 -14.96 0.98
C LEU A 309 -12.86 -15.09 1.76
N HIS A 310 -12.97 -14.46 2.93
CA HIS A 310 -14.12 -14.64 3.82
C HIS A 310 -15.24 -13.62 3.62
N ARG A 311 -14.96 -12.41 3.11
CA ARG A 311 -15.97 -11.34 2.97
C ARG A 311 -17.14 -11.76 2.07
N SER A 312 -16.86 -12.53 1.03
CA SER A 312 -17.88 -13.01 0.11
C SER A 312 -18.82 -13.96 0.82
N ARG A 313 -18.34 -14.84 1.72
CA ARG A 313 -19.19 -15.71 2.55
C ARG A 313 -19.88 -14.97 3.69
N ALA A 314 -19.19 -14.03 4.33
CA ALA A 314 -19.68 -13.26 5.48
C ALA A 314 -20.81 -12.29 5.10
N PHE A 315 -20.80 -11.78 3.86
CA PHE A 315 -21.65 -10.67 3.43
C PHE A 315 -22.31 -10.93 2.05
N MET A 316 -22.75 -12.17 1.79
CA MET A 316 -23.37 -12.57 0.51
C MET A 316 -24.62 -11.77 0.13
N ASP A 317 -25.35 -11.31 1.13
CA ASP A 317 -26.52 -10.44 1.08
C ASP A 317 -26.19 -8.98 0.74
N ILE A 318 -24.92 -8.60 0.75
CA ILE A 318 -24.46 -7.22 0.49
C ILE A 318 -23.76 -7.16 -0.87
N PRO A 319 -24.34 -6.48 -1.89
CA PRO A 319 -23.77 -6.40 -3.24
C PRO A 319 -22.34 -5.83 -3.30
N LEU A 320 -21.95 -4.98 -2.33
CA LEU A 320 -20.63 -4.33 -2.23
C LEU A 320 -19.44 -5.29 -2.30
N PHE A 321 -19.61 -6.54 -1.88
CA PHE A 321 -18.52 -7.52 -1.84
C PHE A 321 -18.55 -8.55 -2.97
N LEU A 322 -19.58 -8.51 -3.82
CA LEU A 322 -19.76 -9.42 -4.95
C LEU A 322 -19.17 -8.86 -6.27
N ASP A 323 -18.95 -7.54 -6.35
CA ASP A 323 -18.38 -6.90 -7.53
C ASP A 323 -16.84 -6.83 -7.50
N LYS A 324 -16.23 -6.72 -8.69
CA LYS A 324 -14.76 -6.71 -8.91
C LYS A 324 -14.05 -5.49 -8.29
N TYR A 325 -14.80 -4.48 -7.85
CA TYR A 325 -14.29 -3.25 -7.28
C TYR A 325 -15.08 -2.90 -6.02
N CYS A 326 -14.38 -2.63 -4.92
CA CYS A 326 -15.01 -2.01 -3.74
C CYS A 326 -15.11 -0.52 -3.98
N ASP A 327 -16.08 -0.16 -4.82
CA ASP A 327 -16.38 1.21 -5.25
C ASP A 327 -17.86 1.46 -4.90
N LEU A 328 -18.15 2.24 -3.86
CA LEU A 328 -19.53 2.58 -3.50
C LEU A 328 -20.22 3.41 -4.57
N ALA A 329 -19.50 4.20 -5.37
CA ALA A 329 -20.10 5.01 -6.43
C ALA A 329 -20.66 4.13 -7.56
N ALA A 330 -19.95 3.07 -7.92
CA ALA A 330 -20.43 2.05 -8.86
C ALA A 330 -21.68 1.29 -8.36
N ILE A 331 -21.87 1.23 -7.03
CA ILE A 331 -23.04 0.61 -6.39
C ILE A 331 -24.22 1.57 -6.37
N GLN A 332 -23.98 2.86 -6.12
CA GLN A 332 -25.03 3.87 -6.10
C GLN A 332 -25.64 4.08 -7.50
N GLU A 333 -24.80 4.12 -8.55
CA GLU A 333 -25.27 4.14 -9.95
C GLU A 333 -26.06 2.88 -10.33
N ARG A 334 -25.72 1.70 -9.76
CA ARG A 334 -26.44 0.44 -10.01
C ARG A 334 -27.67 0.22 -9.13
N MET A 335 -27.73 0.79 -7.93
CA MET A 335 -28.94 0.77 -7.09
C MET A 335 -30.03 1.66 -7.70
N GLU A 336 -29.65 2.74 -8.38
CA GLU A 336 -30.56 3.58 -9.18
C GLU A 336 -30.98 2.88 -10.49
N ALA A 337 -30.07 2.13 -11.12
CA ALA A 337 -30.39 1.26 -12.25
C ALA A 337 -30.93 -0.11 -11.77
N THR A 338 -32.20 -0.15 -11.36
CA THR A 338 -32.94 -1.38 -11.03
C THR A 338 -32.80 -2.46 -12.12
N SER A 339 -31.80 -3.37 -12.04
CA SER A 339 -31.74 -4.70 -12.70
C SER A 339 -30.36 -5.42 -12.67
N ALA A 340 -29.62 -5.47 -11.55
CA ALA A 340 -28.35 -6.23 -11.50
C ALA A 340 -28.12 -7.15 -10.29
N PHE A 341 -29.07 -7.30 -9.37
CA PHE A 341 -29.02 -8.39 -8.39
C PHE A 341 -29.85 -9.57 -8.92
N ASP A 342 -29.18 -10.63 -9.40
CA ASP A 342 -29.84 -11.89 -9.71
C ASP A 342 -29.84 -12.76 -8.43
N PRO A 343 -30.96 -12.88 -7.69
CA PRO A 343 -31.08 -13.71 -6.50
C PRO A 343 -30.88 -15.21 -6.77
N ARG A 344 -30.67 -15.64 -8.03
CA ARG A 344 -30.29 -17.02 -8.38
C ARG A 344 -28.80 -17.32 -8.20
N ARG A 345 -27.95 -16.31 -7.97
CA ARG A 345 -26.48 -16.49 -7.80
C ARG A 345 -26.07 -16.83 -6.36
N THR A 346 -26.86 -16.46 -5.37
CA THR A 346 -26.61 -16.67 -3.94
C THR A 346 -26.65 -18.14 -3.48
N PRO A 347 -27.63 -18.99 -3.85
CA PRO A 347 -27.70 -20.36 -3.32
C PRO A 347 -26.57 -21.29 -3.81
N HIS A 348 -25.92 -20.97 -4.94
CA HIS A 348 -24.80 -21.74 -5.48
C HIS A 348 -23.55 -21.58 -4.61
N LEU A 349 -23.18 -20.34 -4.28
CA LEU A 349 -21.98 -20.04 -3.50
C LEU A 349 -22.05 -20.68 -2.11
N ASP A 350 -23.23 -20.69 -1.47
CA ASP A 350 -23.44 -21.35 -0.18
C ASP A 350 -23.04 -22.83 -0.17
N SER A 351 -23.27 -23.56 -1.28
CA SER A 351 -22.92 -24.98 -1.40
C SER A 351 -21.41 -25.24 -1.58
N VAL A 352 -20.65 -24.22 -1.97
CA VAL A 352 -19.21 -24.32 -2.28
C VAL A 352 -18.35 -23.96 -1.06
N PHE A 353 -18.81 -23.08 -0.18
CA PHE A 353 -18.01 -22.63 0.95
C PHE A 353 -17.89 -23.70 2.05
N PRO A 354 -16.67 -24.04 2.50
CA PRO A 354 -16.46 -24.94 3.63
C PRO A 354 -16.72 -24.27 5.00
N PHE A 355 -17.03 -22.97 5.01
CA PHE A 355 -17.19 -22.16 6.22
C PHE A 355 -18.62 -21.62 6.33
N THR A 356 -19.12 -21.51 7.56
CA THR A 356 -20.40 -20.84 7.79
C THR A 356 -20.27 -19.32 7.59
N GLU A 357 -21.40 -18.64 7.44
CA GLU A 357 -21.45 -17.17 7.47
C GLU A 357 -20.85 -16.65 8.78
N GLN A 358 -21.19 -17.29 9.91
CA GLN A 358 -20.72 -16.91 11.25
C GLN A 358 -19.19 -17.02 11.38
N ASP A 359 -18.62 -18.14 10.94
CA ASP A 359 -17.17 -18.35 10.93
C ASP A 359 -16.47 -17.26 10.10
N SER A 360 -16.99 -17.00 8.90
CA SER A 360 -16.41 -16.04 7.97
C SER A 360 -16.53 -14.60 8.47
N SER A 361 -17.66 -14.23 9.08
CA SER A 361 -17.88 -12.93 9.71
C SER A 361 -16.92 -12.69 10.87
N LEU A 362 -16.68 -13.70 11.71
CA LEU A 362 -15.71 -13.63 12.80
C LEU A 362 -14.27 -13.50 12.29
N VAL A 363 -13.90 -14.23 11.24
CA VAL A 363 -12.58 -14.12 10.60
C VAL A 363 -12.38 -12.73 9.97
N CYS A 364 -13.39 -12.20 9.29
CA CYS A 364 -13.39 -10.86 8.73
C CYS A 364 -13.22 -9.81 9.84
N LEU A 365 -13.99 -9.89 10.93
CA LEU A 365 -13.89 -8.99 12.07
C LEU A 365 -12.47 -8.95 12.64
N LYS A 366 -11.92 -10.12 12.97
CA LYS A 366 -10.56 -10.24 13.51
C LYS A 366 -9.53 -9.64 12.56
N SER A 367 -9.65 -9.92 11.27
CA SER A 367 -8.75 -9.41 10.22
C SER A 367 -8.86 -7.89 10.06
N ALA A 368 -10.07 -7.32 10.10
CA ALA A 368 -10.31 -5.89 9.98
C ALA A 368 -9.77 -5.11 11.19
N GLN A 369 -9.94 -5.63 12.41
CA GLN A 369 -9.32 -5.05 13.62
C GLN A 369 -7.79 -5.06 13.54
N VAL A 370 -7.24 -6.13 12.97
CA VAL A 370 -5.82 -6.33 12.69
C VAL A 370 -5.30 -5.28 11.69
N ILE A 371 -6.05 -4.98 10.63
CA ILE A 371 -5.77 -3.85 9.71
C ILE A 371 -5.83 -2.52 10.46
N ALA A 372 -6.91 -2.24 11.20
CA ALA A 372 -7.09 -0.97 11.91
C ALA A 372 -5.92 -0.68 12.87
N ARG A 373 -5.54 -1.64 13.71
CA ARG A 373 -4.39 -1.52 14.63
C ARG A 373 -3.08 -1.30 13.87
N THR A 374 -2.90 -1.92 12.72
CA THR A 374 -1.65 -1.82 11.97
C THR A 374 -1.56 -0.53 11.17
N LEU A 375 -2.68 0.05 10.78
CA LEU A 375 -2.75 1.40 10.21
C LEU A 375 -2.55 2.49 11.27
N GLU A 376 -3.11 2.30 12.47
CA GLU A 376 -2.90 3.21 13.61
C GLU A 376 -1.43 3.27 14.04
N ASN A 377 -0.72 2.13 13.95
CA ASN A 377 0.71 2.02 14.26
C ASN A 377 1.64 2.31 13.06
N ILE A 378 1.15 2.95 11.98
CA ILE A 378 2.04 3.40 10.91
C ILE A 378 3.09 4.35 11.50
N PRO A 379 4.40 4.11 11.27
CA PRO A 379 5.42 5.01 11.76
C PRO A 379 5.17 6.39 11.14
N ILE A 380 4.94 7.38 12.00
CA ILE A 380 4.81 8.76 11.58
C ILE A 380 6.21 9.20 11.13
N ALA A 381 6.34 9.50 9.84
CA ALA A 381 7.57 10.03 9.27
C ALA A 381 8.02 11.24 10.08
N ASN A 382 9.20 11.13 10.70
CA ASN A 382 9.78 12.21 11.49
C ASN A 382 11.14 12.59 10.91
N PRO A 383 11.25 13.78 10.29
CA PRO A 383 12.50 14.24 9.67
C PRO A 383 13.63 14.49 10.68
N HIS A 384 13.31 14.55 11.98
CA HIS A 384 14.25 14.85 13.06
C HIS A 384 14.51 13.68 14.03
N LEU A 385 13.73 12.59 13.96
CA LEU A 385 13.95 11.41 14.80
C LEU A 385 14.69 10.33 14.05
N HIS A 386 15.77 9.85 14.66
CA HIS A 386 16.48 8.66 14.23
C HIS A 386 15.48 7.49 14.15
N PRO A 387 15.39 6.75 13.02
CA PRO A 387 14.46 5.63 12.88
C PRO A 387 14.57 4.62 14.03
N PHE A 388 15.77 4.47 14.59
CA PHE A 388 16.09 3.51 15.66
C PHE A 388 15.54 3.87 17.05
N VAL A 389 15.00 5.08 17.27
CA VAL A 389 14.52 5.53 18.60
C VAL A 389 12.98 5.54 18.70
N ALA A 390 12.27 5.32 17.59
CA ALA A 390 10.83 5.55 17.49
C ALA A 390 9.94 4.51 18.20
N ALA A 391 10.49 3.38 18.67
CA ALA A 391 9.66 2.27 19.16
C ALA A 391 9.08 2.45 20.58
N ASP A 392 9.62 3.36 21.41
CA ASP A 392 9.31 3.32 22.87
C ASP A 392 9.02 4.66 23.55
N ARG A 393 8.91 5.77 22.79
CA ARG A 393 8.56 7.07 23.38
C ARG A 393 7.25 7.59 22.82
N LYS A 394 6.21 7.64 23.67
CA LYS A 394 5.08 8.55 23.46
C LYS A 394 5.67 9.95 23.28
N PRO A 395 5.50 10.59 22.11
CA PRO A 395 6.16 11.87 21.86
C PRO A 395 5.38 12.95 22.61
N ASN A 396 5.86 13.29 23.81
CA ASN A 396 5.44 14.50 24.49
C ASN A 396 5.79 15.72 23.61
N GLY A 397 4.79 16.48 23.21
CA GLY A 397 4.89 17.91 22.92
C GLY A 397 5.86 18.36 21.83
N VAL A 398 5.84 17.76 20.63
CA VAL A 398 6.50 18.38 19.45
C VAL A 398 5.44 18.81 18.45
N THR A 399 5.13 20.11 18.49
CA THR A 399 4.31 20.88 17.56
C THR A 399 5.06 21.03 16.23
N GLY A 400 4.56 20.42 15.16
CA GLY A 400 5.15 20.51 13.82
C GLY A 400 5.33 19.14 13.14
N LYS A 401 4.27 18.32 13.10
CA LYS A 401 4.28 17.03 12.40
C LYS A 401 3.26 17.09 11.28
N ALA A 402 3.67 16.83 10.04
CA ALA A 402 2.76 16.46 8.97
C ALA A 402 2.82 14.93 8.83
N PRO A 403 1.98 14.17 9.58
CA PRO A 403 1.92 12.73 9.42
C PRO A 403 1.47 12.40 7.99
N TYR A 404 2.14 11.42 7.38
CA TYR A 404 1.94 11.02 5.99
C TYR A 404 1.92 9.50 5.85
N MET A 405 1.08 9.00 4.94
CA MET A 405 1.06 7.61 4.51
C MET A 405 1.05 7.54 2.98
N LEU A 406 2.01 6.81 2.38
CA LEU A 406 1.94 6.48 0.95
C LEU A 406 0.72 5.58 0.71
N PRO A 407 -0.19 5.91 -0.23
CA PRO A 407 -1.47 5.23 -0.34
C PRO A 407 -1.41 3.84 -0.99
N PHE A 408 -0.29 3.13 -0.87
CA PHE A 408 -0.13 1.75 -1.31
C PHE A 408 -1.11 0.79 -0.61
N PHE A 409 -1.44 1.08 0.66
CA PHE A 409 -2.33 0.25 1.47
C PHE A 409 -3.79 0.76 1.54
N MET A 410 -4.20 1.68 0.64
CA MET A 410 -5.57 2.19 0.62
C MET A 410 -6.60 1.08 0.40
N CYS A 411 -6.32 0.12 -0.49
CA CYS A 411 -7.21 -1.03 -0.66
C CYS A 411 -7.41 -1.80 0.64
N ALA A 412 -6.33 -2.02 1.41
CA ALA A 412 -6.41 -2.69 2.72
C ALA A 412 -7.28 -1.89 3.70
N ALA A 413 -7.08 -0.57 3.77
CA ALA A 413 -7.88 0.33 4.59
C ALA A 413 -9.38 0.24 4.24
N MET A 414 -9.72 0.34 2.96
CA MET A 414 -11.10 0.23 2.48
C MET A 414 -11.72 -1.13 2.83
N GLN A 415 -10.98 -2.23 2.60
CA GLN A 415 -11.46 -3.57 2.95
C GLN A 415 -11.75 -3.72 4.44
N GLY A 416 -10.83 -3.27 5.29
CA GLY A 416 -11.03 -3.30 6.74
C GLY A 416 -12.21 -2.44 7.17
N PHE A 417 -12.32 -1.23 6.61
CA PHE A 417 -13.39 -0.28 6.92
C PHE A 417 -14.78 -0.86 6.63
N TYR A 418 -15.01 -1.37 5.42
CA TYR A 418 -16.34 -1.90 5.07
C TYR A 418 -16.73 -3.12 5.89
N VAL A 419 -15.78 -3.98 6.26
CA VAL A 419 -16.06 -5.10 7.16
C VAL A 419 -16.57 -4.58 8.52
N LEU A 420 -15.90 -3.59 9.10
CA LEU A 420 -16.31 -3.01 10.39
C LEU A 420 -17.66 -2.30 10.27
N LEU A 421 -17.88 -1.57 9.18
CA LEU A 421 -19.13 -0.86 8.90
C LEU A 421 -20.32 -1.83 8.77
N MET A 422 -20.16 -2.91 8.02
CA MET A 422 -21.26 -3.86 7.79
C MET A 422 -21.60 -4.66 9.04
N LEU A 423 -20.60 -5.03 9.84
CA LEU A 423 -20.84 -5.65 11.14
C LEU A 423 -21.49 -4.67 12.13
N HIS A 424 -21.16 -3.37 12.05
CA HIS A 424 -21.78 -2.34 12.87
C HIS A 424 -23.28 -2.23 12.56
N TYR A 425 -23.65 -2.10 11.29
CA TYR A 425 -25.06 -2.05 10.88
C TYR A 425 -25.83 -3.32 11.27
N ARG A 426 -25.26 -4.51 11.03
CA ARG A 426 -25.90 -5.78 11.38
C ARG A 426 -26.16 -5.92 12.88
N LEU A 427 -25.14 -5.62 13.69
CA LEU A 427 -25.25 -5.72 15.14
C LEU A 427 -26.23 -4.68 15.70
N ARG A 428 -26.23 -3.46 15.16
CA ARG A 428 -27.20 -2.42 15.51
C ARG A 428 -28.63 -2.85 15.21
N ALA A 429 -28.89 -3.31 13.98
CA ALA A 429 -30.22 -3.78 13.59
C ALA A 429 -30.70 -4.98 14.44
N ALA A 430 -29.78 -5.88 14.83
CA ALA A 430 -30.10 -6.99 15.73
C ALA A 430 -30.45 -6.52 17.15
N LEU A 431 -29.76 -5.50 17.65
CA LEU A 431 -30.02 -4.88 18.95
C LEU A 431 -31.40 -4.20 18.97
N GLU A 432 -31.72 -3.41 17.94
CA GLU A 432 -33.00 -2.70 17.80
C GLU A 432 -34.18 -3.67 17.62
N SER A 433 -33.99 -4.72 16.83
CA SER A 433 -35.04 -5.71 16.55
C SER A 433 -35.14 -6.84 17.59
N LYS A 434 -34.30 -6.84 18.63
CA LYS A 434 -34.22 -7.89 19.67
C LYS A 434 -33.89 -9.30 19.14
N HIS A 435 -33.07 -9.37 18.08
CA HIS A 435 -32.56 -10.62 17.49
C HIS A 435 -31.06 -10.82 17.77
N LEU A 436 -30.57 -10.28 18.89
CA LEU A 436 -29.17 -10.38 19.30
C LEU A 436 -28.60 -11.81 19.39
N PRO A 437 -29.39 -12.86 19.74
CA PRO A 437 -28.90 -14.25 19.72
C PRO A 437 -28.26 -14.68 18.40
N MET A 438 -28.67 -14.10 17.27
CA MET A 438 -28.08 -14.40 15.96
C MET A 438 -26.61 -13.99 15.85
N TYR A 439 -26.15 -13.05 16.69
CA TYR A 439 -24.82 -12.45 16.66
C TYR A 439 -23.97 -12.78 17.89
N TYR A 440 -24.40 -13.71 18.75
CA TYR A 440 -23.62 -14.14 19.92
C TYR A 440 -22.23 -14.66 19.56
N TYR A 441 -22.04 -15.20 18.36
CA TYR A 441 -20.73 -15.65 17.86
C TYR A 441 -19.70 -14.51 17.73
N LEU A 442 -20.15 -13.25 17.67
CA LEU A 442 -19.28 -12.07 17.70
C LEU A 442 -18.98 -11.59 19.13
N LEU A 443 -19.79 -12.00 20.11
CA LEU A 443 -19.67 -11.60 21.51
C LEU A 443 -18.81 -12.62 22.27
N HIS A 444 -17.95 -12.14 23.17
CA HIS A 444 -17.05 -13.01 23.95
C HIS A 444 -17.79 -13.64 25.13
N SER A 445 -18.63 -14.65 24.87
CA SER A 445 -19.44 -15.38 25.86
C SER A 445 -20.45 -14.49 26.61
N PRO A 446 -21.48 -13.98 25.91
CA PRO A 446 -22.47 -13.09 26.51
C PRO A 446 -23.26 -13.81 27.61
N GLN A 447 -23.42 -13.17 28.77
CA GLN A 447 -24.39 -13.61 29.77
C GLN A 447 -25.77 -13.03 29.41
N ILE A 448 -26.85 -13.73 29.76
CA ILE A 448 -28.22 -13.32 29.43
C ILE A 448 -28.52 -11.89 29.92
N ASP A 449 -27.92 -11.49 31.04
CA ASP A 449 -28.14 -10.17 31.65
C ASP A 449 -27.21 -9.07 31.09
N SER A 450 -26.14 -9.46 30.36
CA SER A 450 -25.13 -8.53 29.82
C SER A 450 -25.15 -8.41 28.30
N GLU A 451 -26.00 -9.17 27.60
CA GLU A 451 -25.96 -9.29 26.14
C GLU A 451 -26.00 -7.93 25.42
N SER A 452 -26.89 -7.04 25.83
CA SER A 452 -27.02 -5.69 25.26
C SER A 452 -25.78 -4.84 25.54
N GLN A 453 -25.20 -4.96 26.74
CA GLN A 453 -23.99 -4.23 27.12
C GLN A 453 -22.76 -4.73 26.33
N ASP A 454 -22.67 -6.04 26.11
CA ASP A 454 -21.62 -6.66 25.31
C ASP A 454 -21.75 -6.26 23.83
N ALA A 455 -22.97 -6.18 23.31
CA ALA A 455 -23.25 -5.68 21.97
C ALA A 455 -22.89 -4.19 21.80
N GLU A 456 -23.30 -3.34 22.74
CA GLU A 456 -22.93 -1.91 22.76
C GLU A 456 -21.42 -1.70 22.88
N ARG A 457 -20.73 -2.54 23.65
CA ARG A 457 -19.26 -2.56 23.71
C ARG A 457 -18.67 -2.89 22.35
N LEU A 458 -19.13 -3.95 21.69
CA LEU A 458 -18.65 -4.33 20.37
C LEU A 458 -18.93 -3.21 19.34
N LEU A 459 -20.11 -2.59 19.36
CA LEU A 459 -20.42 -1.44 18.49
C LEU A 459 -19.42 -0.29 18.67
N ARG A 460 -19.01 0.01 19.90
CA ARG A 460 -17.95 1.00 20.19
C ARG A 460 -16.58 0.55 19.66
N GLU A 461 -16.23 -0.72 19.81
CA GLU A 461 -14.97 -1.27 19.28
C GLU A 461 -14.93 -1.22 17.75
N LEU A 462 -16.04 -1.52 17.06
CA LEU A 462 -16.18 -1.39 15.60
C LEU A 462 -16.02 0.07 15.16
N ARG A 463 -16.68 1.00 15.85
CA ARG A 463 -16.59 2.44 15.59
C ARG A 463 -15.16 2.96 15.76
N GLN A 464 -14.51 2.60 16.86
CA GLN A 464 -13.12 2.96 17.11
C GLN A 464 -12.20 2.42 16.01
N GLY A 465 -12.43 1.19 15.55
CA GLY A 465 -11.68 0.63 14.42
C GLY A 465 -11.88 1.42 13.12
N MET A 466 -13.11 1.82 12.81
CA MET A 466 -13.42 2.68 11.66
C MET A 466 -12.72 4.04 11.77
N GLU A 467 -12.77 4.69 12.94
CA GLU A 467 -12.12 5.95 13.22
C GLU A 467 -10.59 5.86 13.07
N SER A 468 -9.95 4.79 13.58
CA SER A 468 -8.52 4.54 13.41
C SER A 468 -8.15 4.41 11.92
N ILE A 469 -8.96 3.72 11.11
CA ILE A 469 -8.73 3.61 9.66
C ILE A 469 -8.91 4.97 8.97
N ILE A 470 -9.96 5.72 9.28
CA ILE A 470 -10.20 7.05 8.73
C ILE A 470 -9.03 7.99 9.07
N GLY A 471 -8.55 7.95 10.32
CA GLY A 471 -7.40 8.73 10.76
C GLY A 471 -6.15 8.45 9.93
N ALA A 472 -5.86 7.18 9.66
CA ALA A 472 -4.73 6.78 8.82
C ALA A 472 -4.90 7.17 7.35
N VAL A 473 -6.09 6.98 6.78
CA VAL A 473 -6.39 7.34 5.38
C VAL A 473 -6.30 8.85 5.14
N LYS A 474 -6.70 9.67 6.11
CA LYS A 474 -6.51 11.13 6.06
C LYS A 474 -5.04 11.54 5.95
N LEU A 475 -4.09 10.69 6.33
CA LEU A 475 -2.65 10.96 6.15
C LEU A 475 -2.22 10.90 4.66
N ALA A 476 -3.04 10.35 3.78
CA ALA A 476 -2.77 10.28 2.34
C ALA A 476 -3.45 11.41 1.54
N HIS A 477 -4.13 12.37 2.19
CA HIS A 477 -4.98 13.37 1.53
C HIS A 477 -4.27 14.25 0.48
N MET A 478 -2.94 14.36 0.50
CA MET A 478 -2.21 15.12 -0.53
C MET A 478 -2.23 14.43 -1.90
N PHE A 479 -2.51 13.12 -1.94
CA PHE A 479 -2.58 12.30 -3.14
C PHE A 479 -3.99 12.33 -3.72
N GLU A 480 -4.13 13.01 -4.85
CA GLU A 480 -5.43 13.29 -5.46
C GLU A 480 -6.14 12.02 -5.96
N GLY A 481 -5.39 11.07 -6.53
CA GLY A 481 -5.92 9.83 -7.11
C GLY A 481 -6.60 8.89 -6.10
N VAL A 482 -6.41 9.10 -4.80
CA VAL A 482 -7.04 8.32 -3.73
C VAL A 482 -7.92 9.18 -2.81
N GLY A 483 -8.11 10.46 -3.12
CA GLY A 483 -8.89 11.39 -2.31
C GLY A 483 -10.36 10.99 -2.20
N SER A 484 -10.94 10.48 -3.29
CA SER A 484 -12.33 9.98 -3.32
C SER A 484 -12.54 8.85 -2.31
N MET A 485 -11.62 7.89 -2.22
CA MET A 485 -11.68 6.77 -1.26
C MET A 485 -11.73 7.27 0.18
N SER A 486 -10.94 8.31 0.51
CA SER A 486 -10.96 8.93 1.85
C SER A 486 -12.29 9.60 2.14
N GLN A 487 -12.85 10.33 1.17
CA GLN A 487 -14.11 11.04 1.34
C GLN A 487 -15.27 10.04 1.51
N GLU A 488 -15.26 8.99 0.70
CA GLU A 488 -16.25 7.91 0.69
C GLU A 488 -16.41 7.25 2.06
N ILE A 489 -15.31 6.79 2.68
CA ILE A 489 -15.38 6.18 4.03
C ILE A 489 -15.73 7.19 5.12
N CYS A 490 -15.37 8.47 4.95
CA CYS A 490 -15.79 9.51 5.90
C CYS A 490 -17.31 9.71 5.85
N VAL A 491 -17.89 9.79 4.65
CA VAL A 491 -19.34 9.93 4.46
C VAL A 491 -20.06 8.71 5.00
N ALA A 492 -19.62 7.50 4.66
CA ALA A 492 -20.22 6.26 5.15
C ALA A 492 -20.19 6.14 6.68
N HIS A 493 -19.09 6.59 7.32
CA HIS A 493 -19.01 6.60 8.77
C HIS A 493 -19.93 7.65 9.41
N GLN A 494 -20.10 8.83 8.80
CA GLN A 494 -21.04 9.84 9.30
C GLN A 494 -22.48 9.31 9.35
N SER A 495 -22.88 8.48 8.40
CA SER A 495 -24.19 7.81 8.41
C SER A 495 -24.42 6.99 9.69
N THR A 496 -23.38 6.31 10.20
CA THR A 496 -23.47 5.53 11.45
C THR A 496 -23.65 6.36 12.71
N LEU A 497 -23.38 7.68 12.65
CA LEU A 497 -23.52 8.62 13.77
C LEU A 497 -24.89 9.31 13.80
N ILE A 498 -25.58 9.38 12.66
CA ILE A 498 -26.91 10.02 12.54
C ILE A 498 -28.02 9.08 13.03
N GLU A 499 -27.75 7.77 13.04
CA GLU A 499 -28.67 6.74 13.51
C GLU A 499 -28.62 6.53 15.04
N ASP A 500 -27.62 7.11 15.73
CA ASP A 500 -27.52 7.21 17.21
C ASP A 500 -28.30 8.40 17.76
#